data_AF-A0A8S3DRV5-F1
#
_entry.id   AF-A0A8S3DRV5-F1
#
_cell.length_a   1.000
_cell.length_b   1.000
_cell.length_c   1.000
_cell.angle_alpha   90.00
_cell.angle_beta   90.00
_cell.angle_gamma   90.00
#
_symmetry.space_group_name_H-M   'P 1'
#
loop_
_entity.id
_entity.type
_entity.pdbx_description
1 polymer ?
#
loop_
_entity_poly.entity_id
_entity_poly.type
_entity_poly.pdbx_seq_one_letter_code
_entity_poly.pdbx_strand_id
1 'polypeptide(L)'
;MTTNCPSFVRHQSLEATQVIPLFDSTTTTFTSTPPFKPKAGEVYVLKLDIGHENDWRSDGYRWVQIAARRLPTHNPVIKKCYFHAGQKNKKKSKDFEKQAFVSLVDPSKVVVQYLGDENVAEEFPHGNSKKNTKPFFRTRPSLLNKLISEAATNAETAQIFKQYTSNNSHEHDDDDNDDDDEEESTANNSMEADETIDDSDQKKSSMIKNEPKKPKVGPEVLSQPRNIEQIRNVKRRLARRLVASADEISELYRFARETPNYIVRFTLIPNIVAIAFSNESMHEFNLLLDHPDLLSQQQVLITFDSAYTINAFHVTCVFYRHIAMKEEPCILLGTFSLKS
;
A
#
# COMPACT_ATOMS: atom_id res chain seq x y z
N MET A 1 -32.91 -4.97 45.17
CA MET A 1 -32.05 -3.85 44.75
C MET A 1 -32.07 -3.79 43.23
N THR A 2 -32.91 -2.94 42.64
CA THR A 2 -32.94 -2.69 41.20
C THR A 2 -31.82 -1.71 40.87
N THR A 3 -30.72 -2.20 40.33
CA THR A 3 -29.66 -1.35 39.80
C THR A 3 -30.21 -0.59 38.60
N ASN A 4 -30.37 0.73 38.73
CA ASN A 4 -30.67 1.61 37.62
C ASN A 4 -29.54 1.50 36.59
N CYS A 5 -29.77 0.77 35.50
CA CYS A 5 -28.90 0.85 34.33
C CYS A 5 -29.00 2.28 33.78
N PRO A 6 -27.88 3.01 33.63
CA PRO A 6 -27.90 4.34 33.03
C PRO A 6 -28.53 4.25 31.63
N SER A 7 -29.56 5.07 31.39
CA SER A 7 -30.26 5.12 30.11
C SER A 7 -29.29 5.59 29.03
N PHE A 8 -28.99 4.70 28.10
CA PHE A 8 -28.11 4.98 26.97
C PHE A 8 -28.73 6.01 26.02
N VAL A 9 -28.13 7.20 25.92
CA VAL A 9 -28.61 8.25 25.01
C VAL A 9 -28.15 7.92 23.60
N ARG A 10 -29.08 7.54 22.72
CA ARG A 10 -28.77 7.36 21.29
C ARG A 10 -28.65 8.72 20.60
N HIS A 11 -27.43 9.04 20.17
CA HIS A 11 -27.17 10.19 19.31
C HIS A 11 -27.83 10.00 17.93
N GLN A 12 -28.43 11.07 17.39
CA GLN A 12 -29.07 11.04 16.07
C GLN A 12 -28.01 11.15 14.96
N SER A 13 -28.14 10.31 13.94
CA SER A 13 -27.32 10.36 12.72
C SER A 13 -27.56 11.67 11.97
N LEU A 14 -26.49 12.30 11.48
CA LEU A 14 -26.59 13.46 10.62
C LEU A 14 -27.17 13.07 9.24
N GLU A 15 -28.05 13.94 8.74
CA GLU A 15 -28.62 13.83 7.41
C GLU A 15 -27.85 14.69 6.39
N ALA A 16 -28.00 14.36 5.10
CA ALA A 16 -27.30 15.08 4.03
C ALA A 16 -27.56 16.59 4.06
N THR A 17 -28.79 17.01 4.39
CA THR A 17 -29.18 18.42 4.50
C THR A 17 -28.45 19.17 5.61
N GLN A 18 -28.01 18.47 6.66
CA GLN A 18 -27.23 19.06 7.75
C GLN A 18 -25.74 19.07 7.43
N VAL A 19 -25.26 18.08 6.68
CA VAL A 19 -23.83 17.90 6.39
C VAL A 19 -23.35 18.81 5.26
N ILE A 20 -24.13 18.96 4.18
CA ILE A 20 -23.71 19.74 3.00
C ILE A 20 -23.29 21.18 3.38
N PRO A 21 -24.05 21.94 4.21
CA PRO A 21 -23.63 23.28 4.62
C PRO A 21 -22.30 23.32 5.38
N LEU A 22 -21.90 22.24 6.06
CA LEU A 22 -20.64 22.18 6.80
C LEU A 22 -19.41 22.15 5.88
N PHE A 23 -19.57 21.77 4.61
CA PHE A 23 -18.46 21.80 3.66
C PHE A 23 -18.17 23.19 3.09
N ASP A 24 -19.18 24.06 3.06
CA ASP A 24 -19.13 25.35 2.35
C ASP A 24 -19.16 26.56 3.29
N SER A 25 -19.54 26.36 4.56
CA SER A 25 -19.63 27.46 5.50
C SER A 25 -18.25 28.05 5.83
N THR A 26 -18.14 29.36 5.65
CA THR A 26 -16.96 30.15 6.06
C THR A 26 -16.77 30.20 7.57
N THR A 27 -17.81 29.88 8.34
CA THR A 27 -17.77 29.85 9.80
C THR A 27 -17.35 28.49 10.36
N THR A 28 -17.26 27.45 9.53
CA THR A 28 -16.87 26.12 9.99
C THR A 28 -15.36 26.04 10.19
N THR A 29 -14.95 25.78 11.43
CA THR A 29 -13.55 25.49 11.75
C THR A 29 -13.20 24.08 11.27
N PHE A 30 -12.30 24.00 10.29
CA PHE A 30 -11.78 22.73 9.81
C PHE A 30 -10.56 22.31 10.64
N THR A 31 -10.44 21.02 10.94
CA THR A 31 -9.19 20.44 11.46
C THR A 31 -8.48 19.63 10.37
N SER A 32 -7.16 19.75 10.29
CA SER A 32 -6.34 18.98 9.33
C SER A 32 -5.92 17.62 9.86
N THR A 33 -6.05 17.40 11.17
CA THR A 33 -5.64 16.16 11.83
C THR A 33 -6.87 15.38 12.28
N PRO A 34 -6.98 14.09 11.92
CA PRO A 34 -8.03 13.22 12.43
C PRO A 34 -8.01 13.13 13.96
N PRO A 35 -9.16 13.05 14.64
CA PRO A 35 -9.21 12.85 16.08
C PRO A 35 -8.62 11.49 16.47
N PHE A 36 -8.10 11.37 17.69
CA PHE A 36 -7.61 10.10 18.24
C PHE A 36 -8.51 9.66 19.40
N LYS A 37 -9.13 8.49 19.24
CA LYS A 37 -10.15 7.93 20.15
C LYS A 37 -11.28 8.92 20.50
N PRO A 38 -11.99 9.46 19.50
CA PRO A 38 -13.14 10.35 19.74
C PRO A 38 -14.28 9.63 20.47
N LYS A 39 -15.01 10.38 21.28
CA LYS A 39 -16.15 9.89 22.07
C LYS A 39 -17.42 9.84 21.23
N ALA A 40 -18.37 9.03 21.67
CA ALA A 40 -19.69 9.06 21.06
C ALA A 40 -20.35 10.44 21.19
N GLY A 41 -21.08 10.83 20.13
CA GLY A 41 -21.73 12.13 20.01
C GLY A 41 -20.86 13.21 19.37
N GLU A 42 -19.55 13.01 19.26
CA GLU A 42 -18.65 13.99 18.66
C GLU A 42 -18.77 14.02 17.13
N VAL A 43 -18.63 15.23 16.57
CA VAL A 43 -18.64 15.51 15.13
C VAL A 43 -17.42 16.33 14.77
N TYR A 44 -16.70 15.92 13.74
CA TYR A 44 -15.51 16.61 13.24
C TYR A 44 -15.71 16.98 11.78
N VAL A 45 -15.30 18.20 11.43
CA VAL A 45 -15.22 18.65 10.04
C VAL A 45 -13.74 18.76 9.67
N LEU A 46 -13.30 17.90 8.78
CA LEU A 46 -11.91 17.73 8.40
C LEU A 46 -11.66 18.36 7.02
N LYS A 47 -10.51 19.02 6.88
CA LYS A 47 -9.94 19.41 5.58
C LYS A 47 -8.52 18.88 5.51
N LEU A 48 -8.33 17.84 4.70
CA LEU A 48 -7.10 17.07 4.61
C LEU A 48 -6.24 17.59 3.45
N ASP A 49 -4.94 17.31 3.48
CA ASP A 49 -4.07 17.66 2.36
C ASP A 49 -4.29 16.71 1.16
N ILE A 50 -3.84 17.13 -0.02
CA ILE A 50 -3.87 16.30 -1.22
C ILE A 50 -3.00 15.04 -1.00
N GLY A 51 -3.53 13.87 -1.32
CA GLY A 51 -2.93 12.55 -1.03
C GLY A 51 -3.19 12.04 0.39
N HIS A 52 -3.85 12.82 1.24
CA HIS A 52 -4.20 12.49 2.63
C HIS A 52 -5.71 12.30 2.84
N GLU A 53 -6.51 12.21 1.77
CA GLU A 53 -7.99 12.23 1.80
C GLU A 53 -8.60 11.05 2.58
N ASN A 54 -7.80 10.02 2.86
CA ASN A 54 -8.23 8.83 3.61
C ASN A 54 -7.67 8.74 5.03
N ASP A 55 -6.89 9.72 5.48
CA ASP A 55 -6.24 9.69 6.81
C ASP A 55 -7.23 9.71 7.97
N TRP A 56 -8.43 10.28 7.76
CA TRP A 56 -9.55 10.22 8.71
C TRP A 56 -9.98 8.79 9.10
N ARG A 57 -9.58 7.78 8.32
CA ARG A 57 -9.85 6.37 8.65
C ARG A 57 -9.01 5.86 9.81
N SER A 58 -7.92 6.54 10.15
CA SER A 58 -7.01 6.22 11.26
C SER A 58 -7.28 7.17 12.42
N ASP A 59 -8.21 6.79 13.29
CA ASP A 59 -8.67 7.58 14.44
C ASP A 59 -8.48 6.85 15.78
N GLY A 60 -7.62 5.83 15.81
CA GLY A 60 -7.33 5.04 17.01
C GLY A 60 -8.28 3.86 17.24
N TYR A 61 -9.42 3.78 16.56
CA TYR A 61 -10.32 2.61 16.63
C TYR A 61 -10.15 1.66 15.44
N ARG A 62 -10.58 0.41 15.62
CA ARG A 62 -10.70 -0.57 14.53
C ARG A 62 -12.12 -0.53 13.97
N TRP A 63 -12.23 -0.12 12.71
CA TRP A 63 -13.52 -0.01 12.01
C TRP A 63 -13.68 -1.06 10.92
N VAL A 64 -14.88 -1.62 10.80
CA VAL A 64 -15.31 -2.43 9.66
C VAL A 64 -16.33 -1.64 8.86
N GLN A 65 -16.03 -1.36 7.59
CA GLN A 65 -16.97 -0.67 6.71
C GLN A 65 -18.10 -1.61 6.31
N ILE A 66 -19.35 -1.22 6.56
CA ILE A 66 -20.53 -2.08 6.36
C ILE A 66 -21.30 -1.69 5.12
N ALA A 67 -21.36 -0.39 4.83
CA ALA A 67 -22.05 0.13 3.66
C ALA A 67 -21.42 1.44 3.21
N ALA A 68 -21.68 1.82 1.97
CA ALA A 68 -21.48 3.17 1.47
C ALA A 68 -22.65 3.55 0.56
N ARG A 69 -23.10 4.79 0.65
CA ARG A 69 -24.16 5.36 -0.17
C ARG A 69 -23.72 6.70 -0.73
N ARG A 70 -24.13 7.00 -1.95
CA ARG A 70 -23.97 8.31 -2.57
C ARG A 70 -25.25 9.10 -2.35
N LEU A 71 -25.14 10.36 -1.92
CA LEU A 71 -26.28 11.21 -1.56
C LEU A 71 -26.16 12.59 -2.23
N PRO A 72 -27.27 13.16 -2.73
CA PRO A 72 -28.53 12.48 -3.02
C PRO A 72 -28.34 11.35 -4.06
N THR A 73 -29.34 10.49 -4.26
CA THR A 73 -29.23 9.34 -5.18
C THR A 73 -28.95 9.76 -6.62
N HIS A 74 -29.53 10.87 -7.06
CA HIS A 74 -29.29 11.48 -8.38
C HIS A 74 -28.36 12.68 -8.22
N ASN A 75 -27.32 12.77 -9.05
CA ASN A 75 -26.29 13.81 -8.97
C ASN A 75 -25.67 13.93 -7.57
N PRO A 76 -25.01 12.86 -7.09
CA PRO A 76 -24.51 12.82 -5.73
C PRO A 76 -23.39 13.82 -5.50
N VAL A 77 -23.52 14.59 -4.42
CA VAL A 77 -22.50 15.57 -3.99
C VAL A 77 -21.68 15.06 -2.81
N ILE A 78 -22.17 14.04 -2.10
CA ILE A 78 -21.47 13.43 -0.97
C ILE A 78 -21.54 11.90 -1.02
N LYS A 79 -20.56 11.24 -0.41
CA LYS A 79 -20.53 9.80 -0.16
C LYS A 79 -20.57 9.53 1.34
N LYS A 80 -21.67 8.96 1.84
CA LYS A 80 -21.85 8.51 3.23
C LYS A 80 -21.33 7.08 3.39
N CYS A 81 -20.34 6.88 4.24
CA CYS A 81 -19.75 5.58 4.59
C CYS A 81 -20.14 5.20 6.01
N TYR A 82 -20.56 3.95 6.22
CA TYR A 82 -21.01 3.42 7.50
C TYR A 82 -19.99 2.42 8.03
N PHE A 83 -19.62 2.57 9.29
CA PHE A 83 -18.64 1.73 9.96
C PHE A 83 -19.16 1.27 11.32
N HIS A 84 -18.86 0.02 11.65
CA HIS A 84 -19.09 -0.55 12.97
C HIS A 84 -17.74 -0.81 13.65
N ALA A 85 -17.70 -0.66 14.97
CA ALA A 85 -16.51 -1.00 15.75
C ALA A 85 -16.21 -2.50 15.64
N GLY A 86 -14.95 -2.84 15.42
CA GLY A 86 -14.46 -4.22 15.48
C GLY A 86 -14.37 -4.69 16.92
N GLN A 87 -14.77 -5.92 17.18
CA GLN A 87 -14.61 -6.61 18.46
C GLN A 87 -13.67 -7.80 18.32
N LYS A 88 -13.24 -8.36 19.45
CA LYS A 88 -12.55 -9.67 19.47
C LYS A 88 -13.38 -10.73 18.72
N ASN A 89 -12.69 -11.75 18.21
CA ASN A 89 -13.27 -12.83 17.40
C ASN A 89 -13.83 -12.40 16.03
N LYS A 90 -13.26 -11.33 15.43
CA LYS A 90 -13.67 -10.80 14.11
C LYS A 90 -15.16 -10.41 14.04
N LYS A 91 -15.80 -10.21 15.19
CA LYS A 91 -17.16 -9.68 15.29
C LYS A 91 -17.13 -8.16 15.12
N LYS A 92 -18.29 -7.59 14.81
CA LYS A 92 -18.50 -6.14 14.69
C LYS A 92 -19.67 -5.77 15.60
N SER A 93 -19.56 -4.65 16.31
CA SER A 93 -20.65 -4.13 17.14
C SER A 93 -21.34 -2.94 16.47
N LYS A 94 -22.67 -2.93 16.54
CA LYS A 94 -23.52 -1.78 16.19
C LYS A 94 -23.65 -0.79 17.34
N ASP A 95 -23.16 -1.14 18.52
CA ASP A 95 -23.29 -0.29 19.70
C ASP A 95 -22.32 0.89 19.64
N PHE A 96 -21.28 0.83 18.78
CA PHE A 96 -20.44 1.97 18.43
C PHE A 96 -20.25 2.05 16.92
N GLU A 97 -20.73 3.15 16.34
CA GLU A 97 -20.74 3.38 14.91
C GLU A 97 -19.95 4.64 14.57
N LYS A 98 -19.28 4.60 13.42
CA LYS A 98 -18.74 5.78 12.76
C LYS A 98 -19.45 5.99 11.45
N GLN A 99 -19.83 7.23 11.19
CA GLN A 99 -20.33 7.66 9.89
C GLN A 99 -19.42 8.73 9.34
N ALA A 100 -19.02 8.57 8.08
CA ALA A 100 -18.18 9.54 7.39
C ALA A 100 -18.86 10.01 6.11
N PHE A 101 -18.91 11.31 5.91
CA PHE A 101 -19.46 11.96 4.74
C PHE A 101 -18.29 12.59 4.00
N VAL A 102 -17.96 12.06 2.83
CA VAL A 102 -16.88 12.56 1.98
C VAL A 102 -17.49 13.41 0.89
N SER A 103 -17.03 14.64 0.72
CA SER A 103 -17.48 15.47 -0.41
C SER A 103 -16.99 14.86 -1.72
N LEU A 104 -17.88 14.74 -2.71
CA LEU A 104 -17.54 14.27 -4.05
C LEU A 104 -17.04 15.40 -4.96
N VAL A 105 -17.30 16.66 -4.57
CA VAL A 105 -16.78 17.85 -5.26
C VAL A 105 -15.36 18.15 -4.80
N ASP A 106 -15.09 18.02 -3.50
CA ASP A 106 -13.77 18.22 -2.90
C ASP A 106 -13.45 17.07 -1.93
N PRO A 107 -12.80 15.99 -2.42
CA PRO A 107 -12.49 14.80 -1.61
C PRO A 107 -11.60 15.07 -0.39
N SER A 108 -10.96 16.24 -0.31
CA SER A 108 -10.18 16.66 0.86
C SER A 108 -11.06 16.97 2.08
N LYS A 109 -12.34 17.28 1.87
CA LYS A 109 -13.30 17.63 2.91
C LYS A 109 -14.10 16.42 3.37
N VAL A 110 -14.08 16.16 4.67
CA VAL A 110 -14.77 15.01 5.28
C VAL A 110 -15.45 15.41 6.59
N VAL A 111 -16.72 15.08 6.76
CA VAL A 111 -17.41 15.19 8.04
C VAL A 111 -17.48 13.81 8.67
N VAL A 112 -17.04 13.66 9.92
CA VAL A 112 -17.06 12.39 10.64
C VAL A 112 -17.89 12.54 11.90
N GLN A 113 -18.83 11.63 12.10
CA GLN A 113 -19.67 11.55 13.29
C GLN A 113 -19.48 10.20 13.98
N TYR A 114 -19.35 10.23 15.30
CA TYR A 114 -19.24 9.05 16.16
C TYR A 114 -20.53 8.89 16.95
N LEU A 115 -21.11 7.68 16.96
CA LEU A 115 -22.42 7.38 17.54
C LEU A 115 -22.30 6.15 18.44
N GLY A 116 -23.04 6.13 19.56
CA GLY A 116 -23.16 4.95 20.40
C GLY A 116 -22.28 4.96 21.66
N ASP A 117 -21.55 3.86 21.93
CA ASP A 117 -20.76 3.63 23.14
C ASP A 117 -19.30 3.31 22.78
N GLU A 118 -18.39 4.26 22.89
CA GLU A 118 -16.99 4.04 22.57
C GLU A 118 -16.33 2.92 23.40
N ASN A 119 -16.89 2.57 24.57
CA ASN A 119 -16.33 1.54 25.45
C ASN A 119 -16.49 0.13 24.89
N VAL A 120 -17.39 -0.07 23.91
CA VAL A 120 -17.56 -1.34 23.20
C VAL A 120 -16.44 -1.59 22.19
N ALA A 121 -15.68 -0.55 21.82
CA ALA A 121 -14.53 -0.68 20.93
C ALA A 121 -13.35 -1.31 21.66
N GLU A 122 -13.09 -2.58 21.38
CA GLU A 122 -11.98 -3.30 21.97
C GLU A 122 -10.71 -3.19 21.12
N GLU A 123 -9.58 -3.01 21.80
CA GLU A 123 -8.26 -3.18 21.19
C GLU A 123 -7.88 -4.66 21.24
N PHE A 124 -7.44 -5.20 20.11
CA PHE A 124 -6.94 -6.56 20.03
C PHE A 124 -5.84 -6.67 18.97
N PRO A 125 -4.94 -7.67 19.10
CA PRO A 125 -3.83 -7.84 18.17
C PRO A 125 -4.29 -8.03 16.73
N HIS A 126 -3.38 -7.72 15.81
CA HIS A 126 -3.55 -8.11 14.42
C HIS A 126 -3.10 -9.56 14.21
N GLY A 127 -3.80 -10.25 13.30
CA GLY A 127 -3.96 -11.71 13.22
C GLY A 127 -2.73 -12.60 12.99
N ASN A 128 -1.51 -12.12 13.19
CA ASN A 128 -0.29 -12.93 13.18
C ASN A 128 0.62 -12.69 14.41
N SER A 129 0.28 -11.73 15.29
CA SER A 129 1.10 -11.49 16.47
C SER A 129 0.82 -12.56 17.53
N LYS A 130 1.83 -13.39 17.83
CA LYS A 130 1.78 -14.39 18.91
C LYS A 130 1.76 -13.73 20.30
N LYS A 131 2.36 -12.54 20.43
CA LYS A 131 2.54 -11.79 21.69
C LYS A 131 1.50 -10.66 21.77
N ASN A 132 0.45 -10.86 22.58
CA ASN A 132 -0.70 -9.94 22.73
C ASN A 132 -0.40 -8.74 23.65
N THR A 133 0.71 -8.03 23.43
CA THR A 133 1.18 -7.01 24.39
C THR A 133 0.93 -5.57 23.94
N LYS A 134 0.86 -5.29 22.63
CA LYS A 134 0.70 -3.94 22.09
C LYS A 134 -0.65 -3.79 21.35
N PRO A 135 -1.42 -2.71 21.61
CA PRO A 135 -2.66 -2.46 20.87
C PRO A 135 -2.36 -2.17 19.39
N PHE A 136 -3.25 -2.63 18.51
CA PHE A 136 -3.11 -2.42 17.08
C PHE A 136 -3.81 -1.15 16.61
N PHE A 137 -3.02 -0.16 16.21
CA PHE A 137 -3.53 1.03 15.52
C PHE A 137 -3.25 0.96 14.02
N ARG A 138 -4.26 1.30 13.22
CA ARG A 138 -4.11 1.36 11.77
C ARG A 138 -3.21 2.54 11.38
N THR A 139 -2.11 2.26 10.70
CA THR A 139 -1.25 3.30 10.08
C THR A 139 -2.06 4.15 9.11
N ARG A 140 -1.85 5.46 9.13
CA ARG A 140 -2.47 6.40 8.19
C ARG A 140 -2.24 5.95 6.74
N PRO A 141 -3.27 5.93 5.88
CA PRO A 141 -3.11 5.60 4.46
C PRO A 141 -2.03 6.41 3.74
N SER A 142 -1.90 7.72 4.01
CA SER A 142 -0.84 8.54 3.41
C SER A 142 0.57 8.05 3.77
N LEU A 143 0.80 7.75 5.05
CA LEU A 143 2.06 7.18 5.52
C LEU A 143 2.30 5.79 4.92
N LEU A 144 1.27 4.94 4.84
CA LEU A 144 1.40 3.65 4.19
C LEU A 144 1.79 3.78 2.71
N ASN A 145 1.23 4.76 1.99
CA ASN A 145 1.60 5.06 0.62
C ASN A 145 3.05 5.55 0.51
N LYS A 146 3.51 6.42 1.44
CA LYS A 146 4.93 6.82 1.52
C LYS A 146 5.85 5.63 1.74
N LEU A 147 5.51 4.76 2.69
CA LEU A 147 6.26 3.52 2.95
C LEU A 147 6.28 2.60 1.73
N ILE A 148 5.19 2.53 0.96
CA ILE A 148 5.15 1.79 -0.31
C ILE A 148 6.12 2.39 -1.33
N SER A 149 6.11 3.71 -1.50
CA SER A 149 7.02 4.39 -2.44
C SER A 149 8.49 4.23 -2.04
N GLU A 150 8.81 4.36 -0.76
CA GLU A 150 10.17 4.17 -0.25
C GLU A 150 10.60 2.71 -0.29
N ALA A 151 9.70 1.77 0.01
CA ALA A 151 9.97 0.33 -0.10
C ALA A 151 10.19 -0.13 -1.54
N ALA A 152 9.69 0.61 -2.54
CA ALA A 152 9.97 0.37 -3.95
C ALA A 152 11.38 0.83 -4.36
N THR A 153 12.08 1.59 -3.50
CA THR A 153 13.50 1.90 -3.67
C THR A 153 14.38 0.81 -3.08
N ASN A 154 15.66 0.79 -3.46
CA ASN A 154 16.65 -0.14 -2.90
C ASN A 154 17.11 0.22 -1.47
N ALA A 155 16.48 1.19 -0.81
CA ALA A 155 16.83 1.58 0.56
C ALA A 155 16.59 0.43 1.54
N GLU A 156 17.46 0.26 2.55
CA GLU A 156 17.31 -0.81 3.54
C GLU A 156 16.09 -0.58 4.46
N THR A 157 15.45 -1.67 4.88
CA THR A 157 14.25 -1.62 5.73
C THR A 157 14.51 -0.90 7.07
N ALA A 158 15.67 -1.14 7.67
CA ALA A 158 16.08 -0.49 8.92
C ALA A 158 16.26 1.02 8.76
N GLN A 159 16.80 1.47 7.62
CA GLN A 159 17.00 2.89 7.32
C GLN A 159 15.64 3.60 7.19
N ILE A 160 14.71 3.01 6.44
CA ILE A 160 13.34 3.52 6.32
C ILE A 160 12.69 3.60 7.70
N PHE A 161 12.75 2.54 8.50
CA PHE A 161 12.15 2.55 9.84
C PHE A 161 12.74 3.64 10.74
N LYS A 162 14.08 3.73 10.78
CA LYS A 162 14.83 4.70 11.56
C LYS A 162 14.47 6.14 11.18
N GLN A 163 14.19 6.43 9.92
CA GLN A 163 13.78 7.77 9.46
C GLN A 163 12.48 8.25 10.14
N TYR A 164 11.53 7.34 10.40
CA TYR A 164 10.24 7.70 11.03
C TYR A 164 10.27 7.62 12.57
N THR A 165 11.23 6.92 13.15
CA THR A 165 11.35 6.77 14.61
C THR A 165 12.39 7.68 15.25
N SER A 166 13.44 8.09 14.53
CA SER A 166 14.57 8.88 15.08
C SER A 166 14.19 10.26 15.60
N ASN A 167 13.12 10.86 15.08
CA ASN A 167 12.62 12.15 15.57
C ASN A 167 11.91 12.02 16.94
N ASN A 168 11.65 10.79 17.40
CA ASN A 168 11.14 10.49 18.74
C ASN A 168 12.23 9.71 19.49
N SER A 169 13.26 10.43 19.92
CA SER A 169 14.46 9.89 20.54
C SER A 169 14.21 8.77 21.57
N HIS A 170 14.86 7.64 21.31
CA HIS A 170 15.37 6.65 22.28
C HIS A 170 14.41 5.54 22.73
N GLU A 171 14.04 4.66 21.80
CA GLU A 171 13.63 3.27 22.09
C GLU A 171 14.46 2.32 21.20
N HIS A 172 15.38 1.58 21.82
CA HIS A 172 16.14 0.49 21.21
C HIS A 172 15.28 -0.76 21.37
N ASP A 173 14.41 -1.03 20.39
CA ASP A 173 13.66 -2.28 20.31
C ASP A 173 14.60 -3.37 19.77
N ASP A 174 15.44 -3.94 20.64
CA ASP A 174 16.32 -5.08 20.31
C ASP A 174 15.66 -6.45 20.50
N ASP A 175 14.38 -6.50 20.90
CA ASP A 175 13.66 -7.74 21.13
C ASP A 175 12.66 -7.99 20.00
N ASP A 176 13.06 -8.77 18.98
CA ASP A 176 12.22 -9.76 18.26
C ASP A 176 12.89 -10.18 16.93
N ASN A 177 14.13 -10.69 17.00
CA ASN A 177 14.63 -11.64 15.99
C ASN A 177 14.13 -13.05 16.37
N ASP A 178 12.81 -13.25 16.32
CA ASP A 178 12.24 -14.60 16.18
C ASP A 178 12.16 -14.89 14.66
N ASP A 179 13.32 -14.95 14.00
CA ASP A 179 13.48 -15.47 12.64
C ASP A 179 13.33 -17.01 12.71
N ASP A 180 12.08 -17.47 12.88
CA ASP A 180 11.65 -18.82 12.49
C ASP A 180 11.32 -18.82 10.97
N ASP A 181 12.19 -18.24 10.15
CA ASP A 181 12.22 -18.58 8.72
C ASP A 181 13.06 -19.87 8.61
N GLU A 182 12.51 -20.99 9.09
CA GLU A 182 12.91 -22.31 8.61
C GLU A 182 12.54 -22.36 7.11
N GLU A 183 13.45 -21.87 6.27
CA GLU A 183 13.52 -22.30 4.89
C GLU A 183 13.73 -23.82 4.91
N GLU A 184 12.67 -24.54 4.52
CA GLU A 184 12.68 -25.96 4.20
C GLU A 184 13.64 -26.17 3.03
N SER A 185 14.94 -26.19 3.34
CA SER A 185 16.01 -26.57 2.43
C SER A 185 16.04 -28.09 2.38
N THR A 186 15.49 -28.63 1.30
CA THR A 186 15.70 -30.03 0.94
C THR A 186 17.19 -30.28 0.68
N ALA A 187 17.83 -30.92 1.66
CA ALA A 187 18.89 -31.93 1.60
C ALA A 187 20.06 -31.75 0.59
N ASN A 188 21.29 -31.67 1.13
CA ASN A 188 22.31 -32.71 0.90
C ASN A 188 23.46 -32.66 1.92
N ASN A 189 23.80 -33.85 2.43
CA ASN A 189 24.83 -34.22 3.42
C ASN A 189 26.29 -33.86 3.04
N SER A 190 27.14 -33.56 4.04
CA SER A 190 28.19 -34.48 4.55
C SER A 190 29.06 -33.89 5.68
N MET A 191 29.18 -34.63 6.81
CA MET A 191 30.34 -34.92 7.71
C MET A 191 31.63 -34.08 7.56
N GLU A 192 32.41 -33.69 8.58
CA GLU A 192 32.74 -34.30 9.90
C GLU A 192 33.62 -33.32 10.74
N ALA A 193 33.70 -33.54 12.07
CA ALA A 193 34.83 -33.27 13.01
C ALA A 193 35.28 -31.80 13.28
N ASP A 194 35.81 -31.36 14.44
CA ASP A 194 36.02 -31.85 15.81
C ASP A 194 36.59 -30.66 16.65
N GLU A 195 36.55 -30.80 17.99
CA GLU A 195 37.36 -30.16 19.05
C GLU A 195 37.29 -28.64 19.42
N THR A 196 36.72 -28.44 20.62
CA THR A 196 37.17 -27.64 21.80
C THR A 196 37.95 -26.34 21.66
N ILE A 197 37.54 -25.30 22.40
CA ILE A 197 38.33 -24.63 23.45
C ILE A 197 37.45 -23.68 24.30
N ASP A 198 37.70 -23.79 25.59
CA ASP A 198 37.24 -23.05 26.76
C ASP A 198 37.75 -21.60 26.73
N ASP A 199 36.91 -20.59 26.93
CA ASP A 199 37.39 -19.37 27.59
C ASP A 199 36.28 -18.59 28.30
N SER A 200 36.59 -18.32 29.56
CA SER A 200 35.74 -17.75 30.57
C SER A 200 35.95 -16.24 30.62
N ASP A 201 34.91 -15.44 30.33
CA ASP A 201 34.99 -14.00 30.57
C ASP A 201 33.77 -13.44 31.30
N GLN A 202 34.07 -12.87 32.46
CA GLN A 202 33.14 -12.32 33.45
C GLN A 202 32.48 -11.04 32.92
N LYS A 203 31.30 -11.17 32.33
CA LYS A 203 30.44 -10.03 32.00
C LYS A 203 29.68 -9.55 33.24
N LYS A 204 30.21 -8.52 33.91
CA LYS A 204 29.53 -7.76 34.97
C LYS A 204 28.22 -7.16 34.43
N SER A 205 27.12 -7.90 34.68
CA SER A 205 25.74 -7.46 34.48
C SER A 205 25.41 -6.33 35.46
N SER A 206 25.50 -5.09 34.98
CA SER A 206 24.88 -3.96 35.66
C SER A 206 23.39 -4.01 35.37
N MET A 207 22.62 -4.56 36.31
CA MET A 207 21.16 -4.52 36.28
C MET A 207 20.67 -3.08 36.45
N ILE A 208 20.69 -2.32 35.36
CA ILE A 208 19.89 -1.10 35.24
C ILE A 208 18.44 -1.60 35.13
N LYS A 209 17.71 -1.51 36.24
CA LYS A 209 16.26 -1.73 36.28
C LYS A 209 15.61 -0.60 35.45
N ASN A 210 15.51 -0.81 34.14
CA ASN A 210 14.71 0.03 33.27
C ASN A 210 13.25 -0.19 33.66
N GLU A 211 12.69 0.74 34.45
CA GLU A 211 11.26 0.78 34.68
C GLU A 211 10.55 0.83 33.31
N PRO A 212 9.56 -0.04 33.07
CA PRO A 212 8.85 -0.09 31.80
C PRO A 212 8.13 1.25 31.60
N LYS A 213 8.65 2.08 30.69
CA LYS A 213 7.99 3.32 30.28
C LYS A 213 6.61 2.96 29.75
N LYS A 214 5.56 3.57 30.32
CA LYS A 214 4.20 3.40 29.83
C LYS A 214 4.17 3.83 28.35
N PRO A 215 3.57 3.03 27.46
CA PRO A 215 3.52 3.36 26.04
C PRO A 215 2.81 4.70 25.85
N LYS A 216 3.39 5.60 25.03
CA LYS A 216 2.75 6.85 24.65
C LYS A 216 1.52 6.54 23.80
N VAL A 217 0.33 6.50 24.40
CA VAL A 217 -0.94 6.29 23.69
C VAL A 217 -1.46 7.66 23.23
N GLY A 218 -0.82 8.22 22.21
CA GLY A 218 -1.17 9.54 21.64
C GLY A 218 -1.41 9.49 20.12
N PRO A 219 -1.93 10.57 19.52
CA PRO A 219 -2.12 10.68 18.07
C PRO A 219 -0.82 10.50 17.28
N GLU A 220 0.33 10.73 17.91
CA GLU A 220 1.67 10.55 17.33
C GLU A 220 1.89 9.10 16.87
N VAL A 221 1.29 8.12 17.53
CA VAL A 221 1.40 6.70 17.18
C VAL A 221 0.86 6.42 15.77
N LEU A 222 -0.09 7.23 15.28
CA LEU A 222 -0.64 7.07 13.93
C LEU A 222 0.28 7.61 12.83
N SER A 223 1.27 8.42 13.21
CA SER A 223 2.22 9.06 12.30
C SER A 223 3.51 8.26 12.10
N GLN A 224 3.62 7.07 12.71
CA GLN A 224 4.78 6.21 12.61
C GLN A 224 4.41 4.82 12.04
N PRO A 225 5.35 4.12 11.39
CA PRO A 225 5.21 2.70 11.12
C PRO A 225 4.99 1.95 12.44
N ARG A 226 4.14 0.92 12.43
CA ARG A 226 3.85 0.14 13.63
C ARG A 226 5.09 -0.57 14.17
N ASN A 227 5.88 -1.12 13.26
CA ASN A 227 7.12 -1.84 13.51
C ASN A 227 7.89 -2.01 12.19
N ILE A 228 9.14 -2.45 12.28
CA ILE A 228 9.97 -2.75 11.10
C ILE A 228 9.34 -3.83 10.21
N GLU A 229 8.62 -4.78 10.80
CA GLU A 229 7.93 -5.86 10.11
C GLU A 229 6.83 -5.36 9.16
N GLN A 230 6.20 -4.22 9.45
CA GLN A 230 5.27 -3.59 8.52
C GLN A 230 5.97 -3.21 7.20
N ILE A 231 7.19 -2.67 7.28
CA ILE A 231 7.96 -2.26 6.09
C ILE A 231 8.45 -3.50 5.34
N ARG A 232 8.93 -4.53 6.06
CA ARG A 232 9.28 -5.83 5.46
C ARG A 232 8.10 -6.44 4.70
N ASN A 233 6.91 -6.45 5.29
CA ASN A 233 5.70 -6.95 4.64
C ASN A 233 5.28 -6.12 3.42
N VAL A 234 5.46 -4.79 3.46
CA VAL A 234 5.23 -3.92 2.30
C VAL A 234 6.20 -4.29 1.17
N LYS A 235 7.51 -4.40 1.45
CA LYS A 235 8.51 -4.84 0.46
C LYS A 235 8.22 -6.23 -0.09
N ARG A 236 7.96 -7.21 0.78
CA ARG A 236 7.62 -8.58 0.40
C ARG A 236 6.37 -8.63 -0.49
N ARG A 237 5.39 -7.74 -0.24
CA ARG A 237 4.20 -7.60 -1.10
C ARG A 237 4.51 -6.93 -2.44
N LEU A 238 5.41 -5.95 -2.47
CA LEU A 238 5.85 -5.30 -3.70
C LEU A 238 6.67 -6.26 -4.57
N ALA A 239 7.65 -6.96 -4.00
CA ALA A 239 8.41 -8.00 -4.69
C ALA A 239 7.49 -9.06 -5.30
N ARG A 240 6.51 -9.57 -4.54
CA ARG A 240 5.51 -10.51 -5.04
C ARG A 240 4.62 -9.97 -6.17
N ARG A 241 4.48 -8.65 -6.33
CA ARG A 241 3.73 -8.04 -7.44
C ARG A 241 4.59 -7.85 -8.69
N LEU A 242 5.91 -7.76 -8.52
CA LEU A 242 6.87 -7.61 -9.62
C LEU A 242 7.27 -8.96 -10.21
N VAL A 243 7.17 -10.03 -9.42
CA VAL A 243 7.39 -11.40 -9.91
C VAL A 243 6.18 -11.83 -10.74
N ALA A 244 6.41 -12.08 -12.04
CA ALA A 244 5.44 -12.74 -12.89
C ALA A 244 5.11 -14.12 -12.31
N SER A 245 3.82 -14.45 -12.26
CA SER A 245 3.37 -15.78 -11.86
C SER A 245 3.85 -16.86 -12.85
N ALA A 246 3.99 -18.09 -12.37
CA ALA A 246 4.36 -19.22 -13.23
C ALA A 246 3.41 -19.39 -14.43
N ASP A 247 2.11 -19.11 -14.23
CA ASP A 247 1.10 -19.14 -15.28
C ASP A 247 1.34 -18.06 -16.33
N GLU A 248 1.61 -16.80 -15.93
CA GLU A 248 1.94 -15.72 -16.88
C GLU A 248 3.20 -16.03 -17.70
N ILE A 249 4.21 -16.62 -17.07
CA ILE A 249 5.44 -17.04 -17.76
C ILE A 249 5.16 -18.17 -18.75
N SER A 250 4.35 -19.16 -18.34
CA SER A 250 3.93 -20.29 -19.17
C SER A 250 3.12 -19.85 -20.38
N GLU A 251 2.17 -18.92 -20.19
CA GLU A 251 1.37 -18.32 -21.25
C GLU A 251 2.24 -17.55 -22.25
N LEU A 252 3.17 -16.71 -21.76
CA LEU A 252 4.09 -15.98 -22.63
C LEU A 252 5.01 -16.92 -23.43
N TYR A 253 5.51 -17.98 -22.80
CA TYR A 253 6.31 -18.99 -23.47
C TYR A 253 5.51 -19.77 -24.52
N ARG A 254 4.27 -20.15 -24.20
CA ARG A 254 3.36 -20.80 -25.13
C ARG A 254 3.05 -19.90 -26.32
N PHE A 255 2.74 -18.63 -26.07
CA PHE A 255 2.52 -17.62 -27.11
C PHE A 255 3.75 -17.48 -28.02
N ALA A 256 4.96 -17.38 -27.45
CA ALA A 256 6.20 -17.35 -28.22
C ALA A 256 6.40 -18.56 -29.13
N ARG A 257 6.00 -19.75 -28.68
CA ARG A 257 6.05 -20.98 -29.50
C ARG A 257 4.99 -21.03 -30.58
N GLU A 258 3.79 -20.53 -30.31
CA GLU A 258 2.68 -20.52 -31.27
C GLU A 258 2.85 -19.43 -32.35
N THR A 259 3.61 -18.36 -32.07
CA THR A 259 3.88 -17.26 -33.00
C THR A 259 5.38 -17.06 -33.27
N PRO A 260 6.08 -18.03 -33.88
CA PRO A 260 7.54 -17.97 -34.07
C PRO A 260 7.99 -16.84 -35.00
N ASN A 261 7.10 -16.33 -35.85
CA ASN A 261 7.37 -15.20 -36.75
C ASN A 261 7.04 -13.83 -36.13
N TYR A 262 6.59 -13.82 -34.88
CA TYR A 262 6.21 -12.61 -34.16
C TYR A 262 7.07 -12.40 -32.91
N ILE A 263 7.38 -13.44 -32.13
CA ILE A 263 8.34 -13.32 -31.01
C ILE A 263 9.72 -13.74 -31.51
N VAL A 264 10.58 -12.75 -31.77
CA VAL A 264 11.89 -12.96 -32.37
C VAL A 264 12.95 -13.30 -31.35
N ARG A 265 12.77 -12.85 -30.10
CA ARG A 265 13.66 -13.23 -28.99
C ARG A 265 12.84 -13.47 -27.73
N PHE A 266 13.07 -14.63 -27.13
CA PHE A 266 12.55 -14.95 -25.80
C PHE A 266 13.71 -15.41 -24.91
N THR A 267 13.87 -14.79 -23.75
CA THR A 267 14.90 -15.13 -22.76
C THR A 267 14.21 -15.19 -21.41
N LEU A 268 14.43 -16.27 -20.64
CA LEU A 268 13.85 -16.44 -19.31
C LEU A 268 14.82 -16.00 -18.20
N ILE A 269 16.11 -16.23 -18.40
CA ILE A 269 17.17 -16.06 -17.39
C ILE A 269 18.28 -15.16 -17.96
N PRO A 270 18.81 -14.19 -17.19
CA PRO A 270 18.45 -13.86 -15.81
C PRO A 270 17.12 -13.08 -15.69
N ASN A 271 16.67 -12.48 -16.79
CA ASN A 271 15.45 -11.68 -16.85
C ASN A 271 14.53 -12.21 -17.94
N ILE A 272 13.23 -12.15 -17.69
CA ILE A 272 12.23 -12.52 -18.69
C ILE A 272 12.11 -11.37 -19.71
N VAL A 273 12.58 -11.61 -20.92
CA VAL A 273 12.56 -10.65 -22.02
C VAL A 273 11.92 -11.33 -23.23
N ALA A 274 10.86 -10.72 -23.76
CA ALA A 274 10.24 -11.12 -25.01
C ALA A 274 10.22 -9.93 -25.99
N ILE A 275 10.89 -10.08 -27.12
CA ILE A 275 10.91 -9.06 -28.18
C ILE A 275 9.94 -9.51 -29.26
N ALA A 276 8.96 -8.67 -29.58
CA ALA A 276 7.84 -9.02 -30.43
C ALA A 276 7.66 -8.04 -31.60
N PHE A 277 7.84 -8.55 -32.82
CA PHE A 277 7.55 -7.86 -34.06
C PHE A 277 7.38 -8.89 -35.17
N SER A 278 6.56 -8.60 -36.18
CA SER A 278 6.46 -9.49 -37.33
C SER A 278 7.74 -9.47 -38.17
N ASN A 279 8.11 -10.60 -38.77
CA ASN A 279 9.26 -10.70 -39.67
C ASN A 279 9.18 -9.65 -40.80
N GLU A 280 7.99 -9.39 -41.32
CA GLU A 280 7.75 -8.37 -42.35
C GLU A 280 8.06 -6.97 -41.81
N SER A 281 7.58 -6.64 -40.61
CA SER A 281 7.81 -5.34 -39.98
C SER A 281 9.30 -5.09 -39.74
N MET A 282 10.05 -6.13 -39.36
CA MET A 282 11.49 -6.05 -39.16
C MET A 282 12.26 -5.97 -40.47
N HIS A 283 11.81 -6.69 -41.50
CA HIS A 283 12.42 -6.62 -42.82
C HIS A 283 12.35 -5.20 -43.37
N GLU A 284 11.16 -4.58 -43.35
CA GLU A 284 10.96 -3.19 -43.76
C GLU A 284 11.78 -2.21 -42.90
N PHE A 285 11.83 -2.46 -41.58
CA PHE A 285 12.64 -1.64 -40.68
C PHE A 285 14.13 -1.73 -41.00
N ASN A 286 14.66 -2.93 -41.28
CA ASN A 286 16.05 -3.13 -41.68
C ASN A 286 16.36 -2.50 -43.04
N LEU A 287 15.47 -2.65 -44.02
CA LEU A 287 15.62 -1.99 -45.34
C LEU A 287 15.75 -0.47 -45.17
N LEU A 288 14.96 0.12 -44.27
CA LEU A 288 15.02 1.53 -43.95
C LEU A 288 16.34 1.92 -43.26
N LEU A 289 16.91 1.06 -42.41
CA LEU A 289 18.23 1.28 -41.78
C LEU A 289 19.40 1.13 -42.76
N ASP A 290 19.31 0.20 -43.72
CA ASP A 290 20.35 -0.09 -44.70
C ASP A 290 20.43 0.96 -45.83
N HIS A 291 19.42 1.84 -45.95
CA HIS A 291 19.33 2.88 -46.95
C HIS A 291 19.29 4.29 -46.32
N PRO A 292 20.44 4.83 -45.84
CA PRO A 292 20.48 6.12 -45.15
C PRO A 292 20.03 7.30 -46.02
N ASP A 293 20.12 7.18 -47.34
CA ASP A 293 19.59 8.19 -48.27
C ASP A 293 18.07 8.35 -48.12
N LEU A 294 17.33 7.28 -47.82
CA LEU A 294 15.89 7.32 -47.58
C LEU A 294 15.55 7.99 -46.24
N LEU A 295 16.41 7.83 -45.23
CA LEU A 295 16.29 8.54 -43.94
C LEU A 295 16.48 10.05 -44.11
N SER A 296 17.31 10.46 -45.07
CA SER A 296 17.59 11.88 -45.34
C SER A 296 16.50 12.57 -46.16
N GLN A 297 15.75 11.82 -46.97
CA GLN A 297 14.76 12.36 -47.92
C GLN A 297 13.35 12.47 -47.33
N GLN A 298 13.03 11.74 -46.25
CA GLN A 298 11.71 11.75 -45.64
C GLN A 298 11.77 11.84 -44.11
N GLN A 299 10.69 12.37 -43.51
CA GLN A 299 10.49 12.47 -42.06
C GLN A 299 10.25 11.08 -41.43
N VAL A 300 11.26 10.21 -41.48
CA VAL A 300 11.25 8.97 -40.72
C VAL A 300 11.39 9.33 -39.25
N LEU A 301 10.31 9.13 -38.50
CA LEU A 301 10.29 9.34 -37.06
C LEU A 301 10.37 7.97 -36.40
N ILE A 302 11.40 7.77 -35.58
CA ILE A 302 11.48 6.64 -34.64
C ILE A 302 11.22 7.21 -33.26
N THR A 303 10.13 6.77 -32.61
CA THR A 303 9.85 7.14 -31.22
C THR A 303 9.93 5.92 -30.32
N PHE A 304 10.48 6.15 -29.14
CA PHE A 304 10.40 5.23 -28.03
C PHE A 304 9.34 5.79 -27.10
N ASP A 305 8.22 5.10 -26.95
CA ASP A 305 7.25 5.48 -25.95
C ASP A 305 7.58 4.82 -24.60
N SER A 306 7.21 5.51 -23.54
CA SER A 306 7.44 5.10 -22.16
C SER A 306 6.94 3.67 -21.89
N ALA A 307 7.66 2.95 -21.03
CA ALA A 307 7.32 1.58 -20.68
C ALA A 307 5.97 1.53 -19.95
N TYR A 308 4.97 0.88 -20.55
CA TYR A 308 3.70 0.59 -19.91
C TYR A 308 3.85 -0.61 -18.99
N THR A 309 3.25 -0.58 -17.80
CA THR A 309 3.19 -1.78 -16.94
C THR A 309 1.88 -2.52 -17.21
N ILE A 310 1.98 -3.71 -17.80
CA ILE A 310 0.85 -4.63 -17.97
C ILE A 310 1.13 -5.83 -17.05
N ASN A 311 0.35 -5.95 -15.98
CA ASN A 311 0.58 -6.91 -14.90
C ASN A 311 2.02 -6.78 -14.34
N ALA A 312 2.82 -7.84 -14.42
CA ALA A 312 4.22 -7.87 -14.00
C ALA A 312 5.21 -7.46 -15.11
N PHE A 313 4.75 -7.22 -16.34
CA PHE A 313 5.60 -6.90 -17.48
C PHE A 313 5.69 -5.39 -17.72
N HIS A 314 6.91 -4.92 -18.00
CA HIS A 314 7.16 -3.62 -18.58
C HIS A 314 7.24 -3.75 -20.10
N VAL A 315 6.30 -3.11 -20.78
CA VAL A 315 6.17 -3.12 -22.23
C VAL A 315 6.73 -1.81 -22.78
N THR A 316 7.87 -1.88 -23.44
CA THR A 316 8.44 -0.74 -24.16
C THR A 316 8.06 -0.85 -25.63
N CYS A 317 7.38 0.17 -26.14
CA CYS A 317 6.93 0.23 -27.51
C CYS A 317 7.88 1.11 -28.32
N VAL A 318 8.37 0.59 -29.43
CA VAL A 318 9.15 1.31 -30.44
C VAL A 318 8.23 1.55 -31.62
N PHE A 319 8.00 2.80 -31.98
CA PHE A 319 7.22 3.14 -33.16
C PHE A 319 8.13 3.69 -34.23
N TYR A 320 7.84 3.35 -35.49
CA TYR A 320 8.45 4.05 -36.60
C TYR A 320 7.43 4.41 -37.68
N ARG A 321 7.65 5.54 -38.34
CA ARG A 321 6.87 5.94 -39.52
C ARG A 321 7.54 5.42 -40.78
N HIS A 322 6.82 4.60 -41.54
CA HIS A 322 7.31 4.03 -42.79
C HIS A 322 7.19 5.03 -43.96
N ILE A 323 8.18 5.05 -44.86
CA ILE A 323 8.27 6.00 -45.99
C ILE A 323 7.12 5.91 -47.00
N ALA A 324 6.50 4.73 -47.11
CA ALA A 324 5.36 4.50 -47.99
C ALA A 324 4.04 5.10 -47.43
N MET A 325 4.00 5.49 -46.16
CA MET A 325 2.80 5.98 -45.50
C MET A 325 2.66 7.51 -45.68
N LYS A 326 1.80 7.92 -46.62
CA LYS A 326 1.56 9.33 -46.95
C LYS A 326 0.75 10.08 -45.89
N GLU A 327 -0.12 9.39 -45.15
CA GLU A 327 -0.88 9.92 -44.00
C GLU A 327 -0.11 9.64 -42.68
N GLU A 328 -0.68 9.88 -41.49
CA GLU A 328 -0.03 9.65 -40.19
C GLU A 328 -0.18 8.23 -39.55
N PRO A 329 -0.13 7.07 -40.26
CA PRO A 329 0.01 5.79 -39.56
C PRO A 329 1.45 5.54 -39.09
N CYS A 330 1.59 5.02 -37.87
CA CYS A 330 2.84 4.52 -37.30
C CYS A 330 2.80 2.98 -37.24
N ILE A 331 3.92 2.33 -37.51
CA ILE A 331 4.10 0.90 -37.28
C ILE A 331 4.63 0.71 -35.85
N LEU A 332 3.97 -0.15 -35.08
CA LEU A 332 4.37 -0.50 -33.71
C LEU A 332 5.27 -1.75 -33.73
N LEU A 333 6.45 -1.61 -33.14
CA LEU A 333 7.34 -2.70 -32.74
C LEU A 333 7.29 -2.79 -31.20
N GLY A 334 6.99 -3.96 -30.64
CA GLY A 334 6.81 -4.14 -29.20
C GLY A 334 8.00 -4.84 -28.55
N THR A 335 8.37 -4.42 -27.35
CA THR A 335 9.29 -5.18 -26.49
C THR A 335 8.67 -5.34 -25.12
N PHE A 336 8.69 -6.57 -24.59
CA PHE A 336 8.24 -6.92 -23.26
C PHE A 336 9.46 -7.30 -22.43
N SER A 337 9.60 -6.69 -21.26
CA SER A 337 10.67 -6.98 -20.31
C SER A 337 10.11 -7.05 -18.90
N LEU A 338 10.55 -8.02 -18.12
CA LEU A 338 10.36 -7.98 -16.67
C LEU A 338 11.46 -7.13 -16.07
N LYS A 339 11.09 -6.19 -15.19
CA LYS A 339 12.07 -5.42 -14.43
C LYS A 339 12.43 -6.25 -13.20
N SER A 340 13.69 -6.71 -13.14
CA SER A 340 14.28 -7.38 -11.99
C SER A 340 14.31 -6.50 -10.76
#